data_AF-A0A286C4Q4-F1
#
_entry.id   AF-A0A286C4Q4-F1
#
_cell.length_a   1.000
_cell.length_b   1.000
_cell.length_c   1.000
_cell.angle_alpha   90.00
_cell.angle_beta   90.00
_cell.angle_gamma   90.00
#
_symmetry.space_group_name_H-M   'P 1'
#
loop_
_entity.id
_entity.type
_entity.pdbx_description
1 polymer ?
#
loop_
_entity_poly.entity_id
_entity_poly.type
_entity_poly.pdbx_seq_one_letter_code
_entity_poly.pdbx_strand_id
1 'polypeptide(L)'
;MIDAIDLLDFKTDLKDYALATEKPDAPLVPGSWCGFCPAAGTCPSLQNKAQAVAKMEFSPVLSYDPAKLKLALDSREVVKAWLKAVDEFAYAEAEAGRTPPGYKLVAKRATRKWRNEGDAMTALQGKGVATSAFMETAIKSPAQLEKLLGKGFIDELVVAESSGHTLAPESDKRPSVKPNAKEEFSVVEG
;
A
#
# COMPACT_ATOMS: atom_id res chain seq x y z
N MET A 1 6.01 10.98 38.45
CA MET A 1 5.11 10.69 39.58
C MET A 1 3.72 11.00 39.07
N ILE A 2 2.78 10.05 39.09
CA ILE A 2 1.42 10.30 38.60
C ILE A 2 0.71 11.15 39.66
N ASP A 3 0.05 12.21 39.25
CA ASP A 3 -0.62 13.14 40.17
C ASP A 3 -1.86 12.48 40.81
N ALA A 4 -2.17 12.88 42.05
CA ALA A 4 -3.29 12.31 42.80
C ALA A 4 -4.65 12.69 42.19
N ILE A 5 -4.74 13.86 41.54
CA ILE A 5 -5.93 14.31 40.83
C ILE A 5 -6.11 13.50 39.54
N ASP A 6 -5.05 13.30 38.76
CA ASP A 6 -5.07 12.47 37.54
C ASP A 6 -5.60 11.05 37.82
N LEU A 7 -5.22 10.47 38.96
CA LEU A 7 -5.71 9.14 39.38
C LEU A 7 -7.20 9.12 39.73
N LEU A 8 -7.72 10.21 40.30
CA LEU A 8 -9.14 10.34 40.61
C LEU A 8 -9.98 10.55 39.36
N ASP A 9 -9.49 11.34 38.41
CA ASP A 9 -10.13 11.57 37.11
C ASP A 9 -10.18 10.26 36.33
N PHE A 10 -9.05 9.55 36.21
CA PHE A 10 -8.99 8.25 35.55
C PHE A 10 -9.97 7.23 36.16
N LYS A 11 -10.09 7.19 37.49
CA LYS A 11 -11.04 6.31 38.18
C LYS A 11 -12.49 6.63 37.81
N THR A 12 -12.80 7.90 37.65
CA THR A 12 -14.14 8.37 37.31
C THR A 12 -14.47 8.03 35.86
N ASP A 13 -13.57 8.36 34.94
CA ASP A 13 -13.65 7.99 33.52
C ASP A 13 -13.86 6.48 33.33
N LEU A 14 -13.09 5.65 34.03
CA LEU A 14 -13.16 4.20 33.89
C LEU A 14 -14.54 3.66 34.32
N LYS A 15 -15.13 4.21 35.39
CA LYS A 15 -16.48 3.85 35.82
C LYS A 15 -17.52 4.28 34.79
N ASP A 16 -17.42 5.49 34.28
CA ASP A 16 -18.39 6.03 33.33
C ASP A 16 -18.34 5.28 32.00
N TYR A 17 -17.14 4.97 31.49
CA TYR A 17 -16.98 4.17 30.27
C TYR A 17 -17.47 2.74 30.45
N ALA A 18 -17.23 2.11 31.61
CA ALA A 18 -17.75 0.77 31.88
C ALA A 18 -19.29 0.75 31.84
N LEU A 19 -19.94 1.70 32.52
CA LEU A 19 -21.40 1.84 32.52
C LEU A 19 -21.96 2.16 31.12
N ALA A 20 -21.21 2.91 30.30
CA ALA A 20 -21.62 3.21 28.93
C ALA A 20 -21.68 1.97 28.02
N THR A 21 -20.90 0.92 28.30
CA THR A 21 -20.92 -0.32 27.50
C THR A 21 -22.18 -1.17 27.68
N GLU A 22 -22.90 -1.00 28.79
CA GLU A 22 -24.14 -1.74 29.09
C GLU A 22 -25.37 -1.13 28.41
N LYS A 23 -25.25 0.10 27.90
CA LYS A 23 -26.35 0.81 27.26
C LYS A 23 -26.53 0.34 25.81
N PRO A 24 -27.77 0.23 25.32
CA PRO A 24 -28.05 -0.17 23.93
C PRO A 24 -27.53 0.84 22.89
N ASP A 25 -27.29 2.09 23.30
CA ASP A 25 -26.73 3.18 22.51
C ASP A 25 -25.26 3.48 22.85
N ALA A 26 -24.50 2.45 23.22
CA ALA A 26 -23.08 2.59 23.54
C ALA A 26 -22.32 3.37 22.45
N PRO A 27 -21.48 4.36 22.84
CA PRO A 27 -20.86 5.27 21.89
C PRO A 27 -19.88 4.54 20.97
N LEU A 28 -20.08 4.69 19.65
CA LEU A 28 -19.23 4.11 18.62
C LEU A 28 -18.21 5.15 18.13
N VAL A 29 -16.96 5.05 18.62
CA VAL A 29 -15.87 5.98 18.29
C VAL A 29 -14.88 5.34 17.32
N PRO A 30 -14.74 5.86 16.07
CA PRO A 30 -13.85 5.27 15.07
C PRO A 30 -12.38 5.72 15.24
N GLY A 31 -11.48 4.77 15.53
CA GLY A 31 -10.04 4.99 15.75
C GLY A 31 -9.13 4.01 14.99
N SER A 32 -7.85 3.92 15.39
CA SER A 32 -6.86 3.03 14.78
C SER A 32 -7.20 1.54 14.95
N TRP A 33 -7.96 1.20 15.99
CA TRP A 33 -8.46 -0.14 16.27
C TRP A 33 -9.55 -0.61 15.29
N CYS A 34 -10.16 0.28 14.50
CA CYS A 34 -11.21 -0.12 13.56
C CYS A 34 -10.74 -1.12 12.50
N GLY A 35 -9.44 -1.16 12.17
CA GLY A 35 -8.88 -2.14 11.23
C GLY A 35 -8.94 -3.59 11.72
N PHE A 36 -9.14 -3.81 13.02
CA PHE A 36 -9.22 -5.13 13.64
C PHE A 36 -10.64 -5.47 14.15
N CYS A 37 -11.61 -4.59 13.92
CA CYS A 37 -12.97 -4.76 14.43
C CYS A 37 -13.78 -5.71 13.53
N PRO A 38 -14.36 -6.80 14.05
CA PRO A 38 -15.20 -7.71 13.27
C PRO A 38 -16.44 -7.02 12.68
N ALA A 39 -16.95 -5.99 13.35
CA ALA A 39 -18.10 -5.20 12.90
C ALA A 39 -17.71 -4.07 11.93
N ALA A 40 -16.47 -3.99 11.46
CA ALA A 40 -16.02 -2.90 10.57
C ALA A 40 -16.89 -2.77 9.31
N GLY A 41 -17.37 -3.88 8.75
CA GLY A 41 -18.24 -3.85 7.56
C GLY A 41 -19.64 -3.28 7.79
N THR A 42 -20.15 -3.32 9.02
CA THR A 42 -21.53 -2.91 9.35
C THR A 42 -21.62 -1.75 10.35
N CYS A 43 -20.48 -1.23 10.82
CA CYS A 43 -20.42 -0.17 11.83
C CYS A 43 -20.88 1.18 11.25
N PRO A 44 -21.96 1.79 11.77
CA PRO A 44 -22.49 3.05 11.23
C PRO A 44 -21.52 4.23 11.42
N SER A 45 -20.81 4.30 12.55
CA SER A 45 -19.81 5.36 12.77
C SER A 45 -18.61 5.26 11.82
N LEU A 46 -18.17 4.03 11.49
CA LEU A 46 -17.08 3.84 10.54
C LEU A 46 -17.55 4.19 9.12
N GLN A 47 -18.78 3.80 8.75
CA GLN A 47 -19.39 4.17 7.48
C GLN A 47 -19.52 5.70 7.34
N ASN A 48 -19.99 6.40 8.38
CA ASN A 48 -20.09 7.86 8.38
C ASN A 48 -18.73 8.53 8.20
N LYS A 49 -17.68 8.02 8.87
CA LYS A 49 -16.31 8.52 8.70
C LYS A 49 -15.79 8.30 7.27
N ALA A 50 -16.01 7.11 6.71
CA ALA A 50 -15.64 6.80 5.33
C ALA A 50 -16.40 7.70 4.33
N GLN A 51 -17.69 7.93 4.54
CA GLN A 51 -18.50 8.83 3.71
C GLN A 51 -18.05 10.29 3.83
N ALA A 52 -17.67 10.75 5.03
CA ALA A 52 -17.16 12.11 5.21
C ALA A 52 -15.87 12.34 4.43
N VAL A 53 -14.97 11.35 4.41
CA VAL A 53 -13.75 11.37 3.59
C VAL A 53 -14.11 11.35 2.10
N ALA A 54 -15.00 10.46 1.67
CA ALA A 54 -15.44 10.39 0.27
C ALA A 54 -16.11 11.70 -0.20
N LYS A 55 -16.88 12.37 0.66
CA LYS A 55 -17.50 13.68 0.34
C LYS A 55 -16.48 14.78 0.08
N MET A 56 -15.24 14.68 0.59
CA MET A 56 -14.18 15.64 0.26
C MET A 56 -13.75 15.55 -1.22
N GLU A 57 -13.98 14.41 -1.88
CA GLU A 57 -13.67 14.17 -3.30
C GLU A 57 -14.69 14.85 -4.25
N PHE A 58 -15.94 15.04 -3.79
CA PHE A 58 -17.04 15.58 -4.60
C PHE A 58 -17.20 17.11 -4.50
N SER A 59 -16.27 17.84 -3.87
CA SER A 59 -16.34 19.30 -3.80
C SER A 59 -15.88 19.92 -5.14
N PRO A 60 -16.69 20.79 -5.77
CA PRO A 60 -16.32 21.39 -7.05
C PRO A 60 -15.16 22.37 -6.84
N VAL A 61 -14.10 22.16 -7.62
CA VAL A 61 -12.87 22.98 -7.70
C VAL A 61 -11.99 22.90 -6.44
N LEU A 62 -11.00 22.00 -6.50
CA LEU A 62 -9.88 21.94 -5.57
C LEU A 62 -9.07 23.24 -5.66
N SER A 63 -9.28 24.17 -4.73
CA SER A 63 -8.19 25.03 -4.29
C SER A 63 -7.09 24.11 -3.77
N TYR A 64 -5.88 24.20 -4.32
CA TYR A 64 -4.73 23.46 -3.79
C TYR A 64 -4.54 23.81 -2.31
N ASP A 65 -4.81 22.84 -1.44
CA ASP A 65 -4.61 22.94 0.00
C ASP A 65 -3.65 21.82 0.41
N PRO A 66 -2.39 22.15 0.74
CA PRO A 66 -1.38 21.17 1.16
C PRO A 66 -1.83 20.28 2.31
N ALA A 67 -2.66 20.79 3.23
CA ALA A 67 -3.13 20.01 4.37
C ALA A 67 -4.15 18.94 3.94
N LYS A 68 -5.07 19.28 3.03
CA LYS A 68 -6.00 18.31 2.44
C LYS A 68 -5.29 17.28 1.56
N LEU A 69 -4.28 17.72 0.80
CA LEU A 69 -3.47 16.81 0.00
C LEU A 69 -2.70 15.82 0.88
N LYS A 70 -2.09 16.30 1.98
CA LYS A 70 -1.44 15.43 2.97
C LYS A 70 -2.42 14.42 3.56
N LEU A 71 -3.60 14.85 3.98
CA LEU A 71 -4.62 13.96 4.52
C LEU A 71 -5.04 12.88 3.51
N ALA A 72 -5.20 13.25 2.24
CA ALA A 72 -5.52 12.30 1.17
C ALA A 72 -4.38 11.29 0.92
N LEU A 73 -3.12 11.76 0.92
CA LEU A 73 -1.94 10.90 0.78
C LEU A 73 -1.78 9.93 1.96
N ASP A 74 -1.96 10.41 3.19
CA ASP A 74 -1.90 9.58 4.40
C ASP A 74 -3.05 8.54 4.43
N SER A 75 -4.22 8.89 3.88
CA SER A 75 -5.39 8.00 3.78
C SER A 75 -5.27 6.96 2.67
N ARG A 76 -4.32 7.10 1.74
CA ARG A 76 -4.20 6.26 0.53
C ARG A 76 -4.13 4.78 0.86
N GLU A 77 -3.29 4.39 1.81
CA GLU A 77 -3.10 2.98 2.16
C GLU A 77 -4.33 2.40 2.85
N VAL A 78 -5.05 3.21 3.63
CA VAL A 78 -6.32 2.82 4.26
C VAL A 78 -7.40 2.57 3.20
N VAL A 79 -7.53 3.48 2.22
CA VAL A 79 -8.51 3.33 1.13
C VAL A 79 -8.18 2.11 0.27
N LYS A 80 -6.90 1.88 -0.06
CA LYS A 80 -6.48 0.65 -0.78
C LYS A 80 -6.83 -0.62 0.00
N ALA A 81 -6.56 -0.63 1.30
CA ALA A 81 -6.88 -1.79 2.15
C ALA A 81 -8.40 -2.05 2.19
N TRP A 82 -9.20 -0.98 2.30
CA TRP A 82 -10.66 -1.09 2.25
C TRP A 82 -11.16 -1.59 0.89
N LEU A 83 -10.67 -1.04 -0.22
CA LEU A 83 -11.02 -1.52 -1.57
C LEU A 83 -10.67 -3.00 -1.76
N LYS A 84 -9.49 -3.42 -1.29
CA LYS A 84 -9.10 -4.83 -1.30
C LYS A 84 -10.06 -5.71 -0.49
N ALA A 85 -10.47 -5.26 0.70
CA ALA A 85 -11.43 -5.99 1.52
C ALA A 85 -12.82 -6.08 0.85
N VAL A 86 -13.25 -5.03 0.13
CA VAL A 86 -14.48 -5.03 -0.67
C VAL A 86 -14.38 -6.05 -1.80
N ASP A 87 -13.25 -6.09 -2.51
CA ASP A 87 -13.02 -7.08 -3.58
C ASP A 87 -13.04 -8.52 -3.03
N GLU A 88 -12.38 -8.76 -1.90
CA GLU A 88 -12.36 -10.08 -1.24
C GLU A 88 -13.75 -10.51 -0.76
N PHE A 89 -14.52 -9.59 -0.19
CA PHE A 89 -15.90 -9.84 0.23
C PHE A 89 -16.82 -10.13 -0.97
N ALA A 90 -16.75 -9.32 -2.03
CA ALA A 90 -17.52 -9.54 -3.24
C ALA A 90 -17.17 -10.88 -3.91
N TYR A 91 -15.90 -11.28 -3.87
CA TYR A 91 -15.45 -12.59 -4.33
C TYR A 91 -16.03 -13.74 -3.48
N ALA A 92 -15.97 -13.65 -2.15
CA ALA A 92 -16.53 -14.66 -1.25
C ALA A 92 -18.07 -14.79 -1.40
N GLU A 93 -18.78 -13.67 -1.54
CA GLU A 93 -20.22 -13.67 -1.81
C GLU A 93 -20.54 -14.28 -3.18
N ALA A 94 -19.72 -14.01 -4.20
CA ALA A 94 -19.85 -14.64 -5.50
C ALA A 94 -19.59 -16.15 -5.47
N GLU A 95 -18.62 -16.63 -4.69
CA GLU A 95 -18.39 -18.06 -4.44
C GLU A 95 -19.56 -18.71 -3.69
N ALA A 96 -20.20 -17.98 -2.78
CA ALA A 96 -21.40 -18.40 -2.06
C ALA A 96 -22.69 -18.36 -2.91
N GLY A 97 -22.58 -18.00 -4.20
CA GLY A 97 -23.69 -17.92 -5.15
C GLY A 97 -24.50 -16.62 -5.10
N ARG A 98 -24.08 -15.63 -4.31
CA ARG A 98 -24.70 -14.29 -4.20
C ARG A 98 -23.86 -13.25 -4.92
N THR A 99 -23.72 -13.40 -6.24
CA THR A 99 -22.92 -12.46 -7.04
C THR A 99 -23.57 -11.07 -7.11
N PRO A 100 -22.81 -9.98 -6.88
CA PRO A 100 -23.32 -8.62 -7.05
C PRO A 100 -23.90 -8.38 -8.46
N PRO A 101 -25.03 -7.65 -8.59
CA PRO A 101 -25.61 -7.33 -9.90
C PRO A 101 -24.60 -6.66 -10.84
N GLY A 102 -24.52 -7.15 -12.09
CA GLY A 102 -23.56 -6.67 -13.09
C GLY A 102 -22.18 -7.33 -13.05
N TYR A 103 -21.91 -8.19 -12.08
CA TYR A 103 -20.66 -8.95 -11.96
C TYR A 103 -20.90 -10.44 -12.25
N LYS A 104 -19.84 -11.14 -12.66
CA LYS A 104 -19.83 -12.60 -12.85
C LYS A 104 -18.54 -13.20 -12.31
N LEU A 105 -18.62 -14.37 -11.69
CA LEU A 105 -17.44 -15.14 -11.29
C LEU A 105 -16.82 -15.80 -12.53
N VAL A 106 -15.56 -15.51 -12.81
CA VAL A 106 -14.81 -16.09 -13.94
C VAL A 106 -13.52 -16.70 -13.42
N ALA A 107 -13.15 -17.86 -13.95
CA ALA A 107 -11.85 -18.45 -13.66
C ALA A 107 -10.72 -17.46 -13.98
N LYS A 108 -9.81 -17.27 -13.03
CA LYS A 108 -8.62 -16.44 -13.22
C LYS A 108 -7.84 -16.98 -14.43
N ARG A 109 -7.38 -16.08 -15.30
CA ARG A 109 -6.60 -16.47 -16.49
C ARG A 109 -5.42 -17.34 -16.07
N ALA A 110 -5.37 -18.58 -16.55
CA ALA A 110 -4.28 -19.48 -16.24
C ALA A 110 -2.96 -18.92 -16.80
N THR A 111 -2.01 -18.62 -15.91
CA THR A 111 -0.64 -18.31 -16.30
C THR A 111 0.12 -19.62 -16.49
N ARG A 112 0.74 -19.80 -17.65
CA ARG A 112 1.56 -20.98 -17.92
C ARG A 112 2.81 -20.88 -17.04
N LYS A 113 3.05 -21.91 -16.24
CA LYS A 113 4.27 -22.09 -15.44
C LYS A 113 4.97 -23.35 -15.93
N TRP A 114 6.30 -23.36 -15.84
CA TRP A 114 7.06 -24.59 -16.05
C TRP A 114 6.66 -25.61 -14.98
N ARG A 115 6.33 -26.84 -15.39
CA ARG A 115 5.99 -27.92 -14.46
C ARG A 115 7.18 -28.28 -13.56
N ASN A 116 8.35 -28.31 -14.17
CA ASN A 116 9.65 -28.51 -13.54
C ASN A 116 10.66 -27.76 -14.42
N GLU A 117 11.40 -26.84 -13.81
CA GLU A 117 12.40 -26.03 -14.53
C GLU A 117 13.56 -26.90 -15.03
N GLY A 118 13.95 -27.93 -14.28
CA GLY A 118 14.96 -28.93 -14.67
C GLY A 118 14.57 -29.68 -15.93
N ASP A 119 13.37 -30.26 -15.95
CA ASP A 119 12.88 -31.01 -17.11
C ASP A 119 12.68 -30.10 -18.33
N ALA A 120 12.27 -28.85 -18.11
CA ALA A 120 12.15 -27.85 -19.16
C ALA A 120 13.51 -27.49 -19.75
N MET A 121 14.54 -27.30 -18.92
CA MET A 121 15.92 -27.04 -19.37
C MET A 121 16.46 -28.20 -20.20
N THR A 122 16.35 -29.45 -19.72
CA THR A 122 16.82 -30.63 -20.45
C THR A 122 16.06 -30.82 -21.76
N ALA A 123 14.75 -30.59 -21.78
CA ALA A 123 13.94 -30.69 -23.00
C ALA A 123 14.24 -29.57 -24.03
N LEU A 124 14.55 -28.35 -23.57
CA LEU A 124 14.92 -27.23 -24.44
C LEU A 124 16.34 -27.40 -25.00
N GLN A 125 17.29 -27.87 -24.18
CA GLN A 125 18.64 -28.24 -24.62
C GLN A 125 18.61 -29.41 -25.60
N GLY A 126 17.82 -30.45 -25.32
CA GLY A 126 17.64 -31.60 -26.22
C GLY A 126 16.99 -31.25 -27.56
N LYS A 127 16.27 -30.12 -27.64
CA LYS A 127 15.72 -29.57 -28.89
C LYS A 127 16.68 -28.62 -29.61
N GLY A 128 17.91 -28.47 -29.12
CA GLY A 128 18.92 -27.60 -29.73
C GLY A 128 18.67 -26.11 -29.53
N VAL A 129 17.82 -25.73 -28.56
CA VAL A 129 17.68 -24.32 -28.18
C VAL A 129 18.96 -23.94 -27.44
N ALA A 130 19.63 -22.87 -27.88
CA ALA A 130 20.83 -22.38 -27.20
C ALA A 130 20.46 -21.91 -25.78
N THR A 131 21.34 -22.17 -24.81
CA THR A 131 21.12 -21.78 -23.40
C THR A 131 20.83 -20.28 -23.24
N SER A 132 21.42 -19.44 -24.09
CA SER A 132 21.18 -17.99 -24.14
C SER A 132 19.80 -17.57 -24.64
N ALA A 133 19.03 -18.47 -25.27
CA ALA A 133 17.71 -18.20 -25.81
C ALA A 133 16.57 -18.55 -24.85
N PHE A 134 16.83 -19.34 -23.80
CA PHE A 134 15.82 -19.68 -22.78
C PHE A 134 16.27 -19.39 -21.34
N MET A 135 17.56 -19.18 -21.09
CA MET A 135 18.02 -18.49 -19.90
C MET A 135 18.27 -17.03 -20.26
N GLU A 136 17.51 -16.14 -19.64
CA GLU A 136 17.96 -14.76 -19.49
C GLU A 136 19.20 -14.80 -18.58
N THR A 137 20.40 -14.79 -19.16
CA THR A 137 21.63 -14.41 -18.45
C THR A 137 21.56 -12.92 -18.18
N ALA A 138 20.56 -12.48 -17.42
CA ALA A 138 20.52 -11.14 -16.88
C ALA A 138 21.71 -11.03 -15.92
N ILE A 139 22.57 -10.04 -16.17
CA ILE A 139 23.58 -9.65 -15.19
C ILE A 139 22.81 -9.35 -13.91
N LYS A 140 23.14 -10.09 -12.83
CA LYS A 140 22.53 -9.89 -11.52
C LYS A 140 22.66 -8.41 -11.13
N SER A 141 21.68 -7.87 -10.42
CA SER A 141 21.71 -6.44 -10.07
C SER A 141 23.00 -6.09 -9.32
N PRO A 142 23.49 -4.85 -9.38
CA PRO A 142 24.72 -4.44 -8.70
C PRO A 142 24.74 -4.86 -7.22
N ALA A 143 23.63 -4.71 -6.51
CA ALA A 143 23.47 -5.14 -5.12
C ALA A 143 23.62 -6.66 -4.90
N GLN A 144 23.20 -7.48 -5.87
CA GLN A 144 23.36 -8.94 -5.83
C GLN A 144 24.79 -9.37 -6.17
N LEU A 145 25.48 -8.65 -7.05
CA LEU A 145 26.88 -8.91 -7.38
C LEU A 145 27.83 -8.40 -6.29
N GLU A 146 27.58 -7.24 -5.69
CA GLU A 146 28.32 -6.74 -4.51
C GLU A 146 28.24 -7.72 -3.32
N LYS A 147 27.10 -8.44 -3.19
CA LYS A 147 26.93 -9.47 -2.15
C LYS A 147 27.75 -10.73 -2.43
N LEU A 148 28.12 -11.01 -3.69
CA LEU A 148 28.89 -12.18 -4.10
C LEU A 148 30.38 -11.90 -4.29
N LEU A 149 30.73 -10.69 -4.75
CA LEU A 149 32.09 -10.27 -5.12
C LEU A 149 32.75 -9.35 -4.08
N GLY A 150 31.97 -8.84 -3.12
CA GLY A 150 32.43 -7.83 -2.16
C GLY A 150 32.23 -6.41 -2.68
N LYS A 151 32.07 -5.45 -1.76
CA LYS A 151 31.93 -4.02 -2.08
C LYS A 151 33.22 -3.50 -2.72
N GLY A 152 33.09 -2.70 -3.79
CA GLY A 152 34.21 -2.01 -4.44
C GLY A 152 34.64 -2.56 -5.82
N PHE A 153 34.11 -3.71 -6.28
CA PHE A 153 34.49 -4.28 -7.58
C PHE A 153 33.66 -3.77 -8.76
N ILE A 154 32.50 -3.17 -8.49
CA ILE A 154 31.50 -2.79 -9.52
C ILE A 154 31.24 -1.27 -9.50
N ASP A 155 31.88 -0.55 -8.57
CA ASP A 155 31.68 0.90 -8.40
C ASP A 155 32.12 1.68 -9.66
N GLU A 156 33.08 1.17 -10.43
CA GLU A 156 33.49 1.75 -11.73
C GLU A 156 32.51 1.48 -12.88
N LEU A 157 31.58 0.53 -12.72
CA LEU A 157 30.64 0.08 -13.77
C LEU A 157 29.17 0.46 -13.49
N VAL A 158 28.89 1.10 -12.35
CA VAL A 158 27.53 1.43 -11.91
C VAL A 158 27.35 2.95 -11.91
N VAL A 159 26.52 3.44 -12.83
CA VAL A 159 25.99 4.80 -12.77
C VAL A 159 24.65 4.76 -12.07
N ALA A 160 24.54 5.43 -10.92
CA ALA A 160 23.29 5.58 -10.20
C ALA A 160 22.42 6.68 -10.85
N GLU A 161 21.72 6.34 -11.93
CA GLU A 161 20.75 7.25 -12.56
C GLU A 161 19.40 7.17 -11.83
N SER A 162 19.13 8.12 -10.94
CA SER A 162 17.81 8.31 -10.35
C SER A 162 16.93 9.06 -11.34
N SER A 163 16.15 8.34 -12.16
CA SER A 163 15.29 8.92 -13.20
C SER A 163 14.04 9.65 -12.69
N GLY A 164 13.95 9.97 -11.39
CA GLY A 164 12.85 10.78 -10.86
C GLY A 164 12.81 10.96 -9.35
N HIS A 165 11.89 11.81 -8.91
CA HIS A 165 11.61 12.08 -7.49
C HIS A 165 10.35 11.32 -7.06
N THR A 166 10.42 10.65 -5.91
CA THR A 166 9.25 9.98 -5.30
C THR A 166 8.83 10.76 -4.06
N LEU A 167 7.54 11.06 -3.94
CA LEU A 167 6.97 11.66 -2.72
C LEU A 167 7.01 10.62 -1.59
N ALA A 168 7.73 10.95 -0.53
CA ALA A 168 7.92 10.12 0.66
C ALA A 168 7.51 10.90 1.92
N PRO A 169 7.05 10.21 2.98
CA PRO A 169 6.73 10.87 4.26
C PRO A 169 7.99 11.48 4.91
N GLU A 170 7.84 12.51 5.74
CA GLU A 170 8.96 13.17 6.45
C GLU A 170 9.74 12.23 7.37
N SER A 171 9.17 11.08 7.74
CA SER A 171 9.84 10.00 8.46
C SER A 171 10.85 9.21 7.61
N ASP A 172 10.87 9.41 6.29
CA ASP A 172 11.85 8.81 5.39
C ASP A 172 13.22 9.46 5.63
N LYS A 173 14.25 8.64 5.89
CA LYS A 173 15.61 9.10 6.19
C LYS A 173 16.33 9.71 4.99
N ARG A 174 15.77 9.60 3.77
CA ARG A 174 16.40 10.10 2.54
C ARG A 174 16.36 11.63 2.48
N PRO A 175 17.42 12.28 1.98
CA PRO A 175 17.47 13.74 1.90
C PRO A 175 16.38 14.28 0.98
N SER A 176 15.65 15.30 1.43
CA SER A 176 14.65 16.00 0.64
C SER A 176 15.29 16.73 -0.54
N VAL A 177 14.77 16.56 -1.75
CA VAL A 177 15.22 17.31 -2.92
C VAL A 177 14.38 18.58 -3.04
N LYS A 178 15.02 19.75 -3.12
CA LYS A 178 14.35 21.00 -3.51
C LYS A 178 14.19 20.96 -5.04
N PRO A 179 12.98 21.10 -5.60
CA PRO A 179 12.82 21.17 -7.05
C PRO A 179 13.43 22.49 -7.54
N ASN A 180 14.61 22.45 -8.14
CA ASN A 180 15.20 23.59 -8.83
C ASN A 180 14.86 23.50 -10.31
N ALA A 181 13.68 23.99 -10.69
CA ALA A 181 13.19 24.00 -12.08
C ALA A 181 14.06 24.84 -13.06
N LYS A 182 15.17 25.42 -12.59
CA LYS A 182 16.12 26.22 -13.38
C LYS A 182 17.26 25.40 -13.99
N GLU A 183 17.52 24.18 -13.52
CA GLU A 183 18.70 23.40 -13.93
C GLU A 183 18.40 22.32 -14.99
N GLU A 184 17.13 22.03 -15.28
CA GLU A 184 16.73 21.03 -16.29
C GLU A 184 16.64 21.58 -17.74
N PHE A 185 16.87 22.88 -17.94
CA PHE A 185 16.95 23.50 -19.28
C PHE A 185 18.34 24.09 -19.51
N SER A 186 19.38 23.25 -19.60
CA SER A 186 20.63 23.67 -20.23
C SER A 186 20.44 23.69 -21.75
N VAL A 187 20.57 24.87 -22.34
CA VAL A 187 20.56 25.15 -23.78
C VAL A 187 21.49 24.17 -24.50
N VAL A 188 20.94 23.42 -25.46
CA VAL A 188 21.75 22.71 -26.47
C VAL A 188 22.18 23.78 -27.47
N GLU A 189 23.40 24.30 -27.33
CA GLU A 189 24.04 25.05 -28.41
C GLU A 189 24.58 24.03 -29.43
N GLY A 190 24.21 24.23 -30.70
CA GLY A 190 24.61 23.40 -31.83
C GLY A 190 25.98 23.72 -32.38
#